data_AF-A0A0R3QT80-F1
#
_entry.id   AF-A0A0R3QT80-F1
#
_cell.length_a   1.000
_cell.length_b   1.000
_cell.length_c   1.000
_cell.angle_alpha   90.00
_cell.angle_beta   90.00
_cell.angle_gamma   90.00
#
_symmetry.space_group_name_H-M   'P 1'
#
loop_
_entity.id
_entity.type
_entity.pdbx_description
1 polymer ?
#
loop_
_entity_poly.entity_id
_entity_poly.type
_entity_poly.pdbx_seq_one_letter_code
_entity_poly.pdbx_strand_id
1 'polypeptide(L)'
;MSAELTRLSDGRFERLAEQLHQIHPLHLIFHDLSWYQKRPTLLLFWFLKKLPNLRRLTLHSVRGDQMIELHRVFCVDGIDELNIIQPTYNACIIVNEGIFDAFLQVNSPIRRRFRLRITGKTDINASTLCNFIRKWRNHREIVPFHSILIDEACVSSSEFVHATKCPGCSNCGGEVLRHKSNGTTWNTKQLIFRHRKYNVWINYKSESGYLIFTYYNPKDSNHFTVKTVEPESTVVSFYSSAPISLEKPEESDIADRTWSLFKKPATAVDELTVLQRIFALIRSSA
;
A
#
# COMPACT_ATOMS: atom_id res chain seq x y z
N MET A 1 -4.74 -12.76 21.77
CA MET A 1 -3.87 -12.31 20.66
C MET A 1 -2.75 -11.36 21.13
N SER A 2 -3.00 -10.35 21.97
CA SER A 2 -1.92 -9.41 22.40
C SER A 2 -0.78 -10.06 23.20
N ALA A 3 -1.07 -10.96 24.14
CA ALA A 3 -0.04 -11.57 25.00
C ALA A 3 0.94 -12.46 24.23
N GLU A 4 0.46 -13.17 23.20
CA GLU A 4 1.28 -14.04 22.36
C GLU A 4 2.21 -13.23 21.45
N LEU A 5 1.71 -12.14 20.86
CA LEU A 5 2.52 -11.24 20.03
C LEU A 5 3.57 -10.47 20.85
N THR A 6 3.25 -10.07 22.09
CA THR A 6 4.24 -9.51 23.02
C THR A 6 5.30 -10.53 23.42
N ARG A 7 4.93 -11.79 23.63
CA ARG A 7 5.90 -12.87 23.87
C ARG A 7 6.82 -13.09 22.66
N LEU A 8 6.27 -13.02 21.44
CA LEU A 8 7.03 -13.14 20.19
C LEU A 8 7.94 -11.92 19.93
N SER A 9 7.50 -10.72 20.31
CA SER A 9 8.31 -9.50 20.19
C SER A 9 9.44 -9.45 21.20
N ASP A 10 9.30 -10.12 22.34
CA ASP A 10 10.23 -10.06 23.48
C ASP A 10 10.45 -8.61 23.96
N GLY A 11 9.38 -7.80 23.92
CA GLY A 11 9.40 -6.37 24.28
C GLY A 11 10.20 -5.46 23.33
N ARG A 12 10.72 -5.99 22.22
CA ARG A 12 11.58 -5.22 21.29
C ARG A 12 10.78 -4.25 20.42
N PHE A 13 9.61 -4.67 19.96
CA PHE A 13 8.73 -3.79 19.18
C PHE A 13 8.11 -2.70 20.04
N GLU A 14 7.84 -2.98 21.32
CA GLU A 14 7.41 -1.98 22.29
C GLU A 14 8.47 -0.88 22.46
N ARG A 15 9.71 -1.25 22.76
CA ARG A 15 10.82 -0.29 22.88
C ARG A 15 11.06 0.50 21.61
N LEU A 16 10.99 -0.15 20.45
CA LEU A 16 11.10 0.54 19.16
C LEU A 16 9.94 1.53 18.96
N ALA A 17 8.70 1.14 19.31
CA ALA A 17 7.56 2.04 19.20
C ALA A 17 7.70 3.27 20.11
N GLU A 18 8.24 3.11 21.32
CA GLU A 18 8.54 4.21 22.24
C GLU A 18 9.57 5.19 21.64
N GLN A 19 10.66 4.67 21.06
CA GLN A 19 11.65 5.51 20.39
C GLN A 19 11.07 6.25 19.19
N LEU A 20 10.25 5.57 18.39
CA LEU A 20 9.61 6.17 17.21
C LEU A 20 8.51 7.16 17.56
N HIS A 21 7.93 7.08 18.77
CA HIS A 21 6.84 7.96 19.21
C HIS A 21 7.23 9.44 19.18
N GLN A 22 8.52 9.74 19.36
CA GLN A 22 9.06 11.11 19.37
C GLN A 22 9.07 11.76 17.98
N ILE A 23 8.97 10.98 16.90
CA ILE A 23 9.01 11.47 15.52
C ILE A 23 7.60 11.88 15.08
N HIS A 24 7.36 13.15 14.77
CA HIS A 24 6.05 13.59 14.28
C HIS A 24 6.18 14.60 13.12
N PRO A 25 5.79 14.26 11.88
CA PRO A 25 5.12 13.03 11.45
C PRO A 25 6.07 11.85 11.21
N LEU A 26 5.66 10.63 11.56
CA LEU A 26 6.45 9.42 11.29
C LEU A 26 6.19 8.89 9.87
N HIS A 27 7.27 8.71 9.11
CA HIS A 27 7.28 7.96 7.85
C HIS A 27 8.07 6.67 8.05
N LEU A 28 7.42 5.54 7.79
CA LEU A 28 8.01 4.23 7.92
C LEU A 28 8.02 3.46 6.59
N ILE A 29 9.18 2.91 6.25
CA ILE A 29 9.37 2.04 5.08
C ILE A 29 9.78 0.65 5.55
N PHE A 30 8.94 -0.35 5.30
CA PHE A 30 9.29 -1.75 5.45
C PHE A 30 9.70 -2.30 4.09
N HIS A 31 10.99 -2.56 3.93
CA HIS A 31 11.55 -3.22 2.75
C HIS A 31 12.04 -4.61 3.13
N ASP A 32 11.16 -5.61 2.93
CA ASP A 32 11.38 -6.98 3.40
C ASP A 32 11.57 -7.94 2.23
N LEU A 33 12.81 -8.06 1.74
CA LEU A 33 13.23 -9.05 0.75
C LEU A 33 13.49 -10.42 1.36
N SER A 34 13.49 -10.55 2.70
CA SER A 34 13.73 -11.82 3.38
C SER A 34 12.44 -12.66 3.41
N TRP A 35 12.47 -13.86 2.84
CA TRP A 35 11.39 -14.82 3.05
C TRP A 35 11.65 -15.59 4.34
N TYR A 36 11.03 -15.16 5.43
CA TYR A 36 11.19 -15.81 6.73
C TYR A 36 9.95 -16.63 7.07
N GLN A 37 10.00 -17.94 6.79
CA GLN A 37 8.92 -18.90 7.03
C GLN A 37 8.38 -18.92 8.47
N LYS A 38 9.17 -18.45 9.45
CA LYS A 38 8.82 -18.46 10.88
C LYS A 38 8.28 -17.12 11.41
N ARG A 39 8.07 -16.10 10.58
CA ARG A 39 7.61 -14.77 11.05
C ARG A 39 6.11 -14.66 10.83
N PRO A 40 5.31 -14.47 11.89
CA PRO A 40 3.91 -14.12 11.71
C PRO A 40 3.82 -12.73 11.08
N THR A 41 3.33 -12.64 9.83
CA THR A 41 3.10 -11.37 9.14
C THR A 41 2.20 -10.44 9.98
N LEU A 42 1.30 -11.00 10.79
CA LEU A 42 0.48 -10.26 11.77
C LEU A 42 1.28 -9.44 12.79
N LEU A 43 2.51 -9.86 13.12
CA LEU A 43 3.36 -9.15 14.08
C LEU A 43 3.77 -7.77 13.54
N LEU A 44 3.93 -7.64 12.22
CA LEU A 44 4.19 -6.36 11.56
C LEU A 44 3.02 -5.39 11.80
N PHE A 45 1.81 -5.84 11.53
CA PHE A 45 0.60 -5.00 11.66
C PHE A 45 0.27 -4.70 13.11
N TRP A 46 0.55 -5.62 14.03
CA TRP A 46 0.45 -5.35 15.46
C TRP A 46 1.45 -4.29 15.93
N PHE A 47 2.68 -4.29 15.41
CA PHE A 47 3.64 -3.22 15.68
C PHE A 47 3.16 -1.87 15.12
N LEU A 48 2.64 -1.85 13.89
CA LEU A 48 2.05 -0.64 13.29
C LEU A 48 0.93 -0.04 14.15
N LYS A 49 0.12 -0.87 14.81
CA LYS A 49 -0.93 -0.40 15.75
C LYS A 49 -0.38 0.34 16.97
N LYS A 50 0.90 0.18 17.31
CA LYS A 50 1.56 0.90 18.41
C LYS A 50 2.11 2.28 18.00
N LEU A 51 1.98 2.68 16.73
CA LEU A 51 2.55 3.91 16.17
C LEU A 51 1.44 4.94 15.83
N PRO A 52 0.84 5.63 16.81
CA PRO A 52 -0.25 6.58 16.58
C PRO A 52 0.19 7.84 15.79
N ASN A 53 1.50 8.07 15.71
CA ASN A 53 2.14 9.17 14.98
C ASN A 53 2.47 8.82 13.53
N LEU A 54 2.20 7.58 13.08
CA LEU A 54 2.42 7.14 11.70
C LEU A 54 1.55 7.94 10.73
N ARG A 55 2.20 8.58 9.75
CA ARG A 55 1.53 9.32 8.67
C ARG A 55 1.81 8.75 7.29
N ARG A 56 2.97 8.13 7.08
CA ARG A 56 3.33 7.54 5.79
C ARG A 56 3.85 6.13 5.99
N LEU A 57 3.33 5.19 5.20
CA LEU A 57 3.73 3.79 5.26
C LEU A 57 4.05 3.27 3.86
N THR A 58 5.24 2.69 3.71
CA THR A 58 5.60 1.94 2.51
C THR A 58 5.82 0.47 2.87
N LEU A 59 5.01 -0.42 2.30
CA LEU A 59 5.15 -1.88 2.39
C LEU A 59 5.78 -2.36 1.08
N HIS A 60 7.09 -2.56 1.10
CA HIS A 60 7.86 -2.93 -0.08
C HIS A 60 8.36 -4.38 0.02
N SER A 61 7.91 -5.19 -0.93
CA SER A 61 8.28 -6.59 -1.11
C SER A 61 7.95 -7.51 0.06
N VAL A 62 7.01 -7.16 0.96
CA VAL A 62 6.67 -7.99 2.13
C VAL A 62 6.21 -9.40 1.72
N ARG A 63 6.93 -10.41 2.19
CA ARG A 63 6.69 -11.85 1.93
C ARG A 63 6.28 -12.59 3.19
N GLY A 64 5.62 -13.74 3.00
CA GLY A 64 5.25 -14.64 4.10
C GLY A 64 4.30 -15.72 3.65
N ASP A 65 4.12 -16.73 4.49
CA ASP A 65 3.28 -17.90 4.17
C ASP A 65 1.81 -17.67 4.52
N GLN A 66 1.55 -16.79 5.49
CA GLN A 66 0.20 -16.41 5.90
C GLN A 66 -0.31 -15.24 5.07
N MET A 67 -1.34 -15.50 4.28
CA MET A 67 -2.09 -14.48 3.55
C MET A 67 -2.91 -13.60 4.50
N ILE A 68 -2.83 -12.27 4.34
CA ILE A 68 -3.50 -11.29 5.19
C ILE A 68 -4.12 -10.19 4.35
N GLU A 69 -5.43 -9.99 4.49
CA GLU A 69 -6.14 -8.85 3.91
C GLU A 69 -5.76 -7.56 4.63
N LEU A 70 -5.13 -6.63 3.91
CA LEU A 70 -4.55 -5.41 4.50
C LEU A 70 -5.59 -4.59 5.28
N HIS A 71 -6.78 -4.41 4.71
CA HIS A 71 -7.84 -3.58 5.31
C HIS A 71 -8.37 -4.13 6.64
N ARG A 72 -8.15 -5.43 6.94
CA ARG A 72 -8.57 -6.05 8.22
C ARG A 72 -7.57 -5.83 9.34
N VAL A 73 -6.30 -5.60 8.99
CA VAL A 73 -5.20 -5.56 9.96
C VAL A 73 -4.58 -4.18 10.13
N PHE A 74 -4.74 -3.30 9.15
CA PHE A 74 -4.19 -1.95 9.14
C PHE A 74 -5.29 -0.89 9.17
N CYS A 75 -5.17 0.06 10.09
CA CYS A 75 -6.06 1.22 10.16
C CYS A 75 -5.48 2.36 9.32
N VAL A 76 -6.28 2.94 8.42
CA VAL A 76 -5.86 4.03 7.53
C VAL A 76 -6.13 5.42 8.13
N ASP A 77 -6.64 5.48 9.36
CA ASP A 77 -6.95 6.73 10.05
C ASP A 77 -5.72 7.62 10.18
N GLY A 78 -5.83 8.85 9.69
CA GLY A 78 -4.75 9.83 9.76
C GLY A 78 -3.55 9.55 8.85
N ILE A 79 -3.61 8.57 7.95
CA ILE A 79 -2.56 8.29 6.97
C ILE A 79 -2.60 9.30 5.82
N ASP A 80 -1.46 9.94 5.57
CA ASP A 80 -1.23 10.86 4.45
C ASP A 80 -0.76 10.10 3.20
N GLU A 81 0.01 9.02 3.34
CA GLU A 81 0.54 8.24 2.21
C GLU A 81 0.65 6.75 2.53
N LEU A 82 0.12 5.90 1.66
CA LEU A 82 0.25 4.45 1.70
C LEU A 82 0.77 3.93 0.36
N ASN A 83 1.98 3.36 0.38
CA ASN A 83 2.60 2.71 -0.76
C ASN A 83 2.66 1.21 -0.53
N ILE A 84 2.12 0.42 -1.44
CA ILE A 84 2.14 -1.05 -1.39
C ILE A 84 2.79 -1.53 -2.68
N ILE A 85 3.98 -2.13 -2.54
CA ILE A 85 4.76 -2.64 -3.65
C ILE A 85 4.93 -4.14 -3.40
N GLN A 86 4.10 -4.93 -4.07
CA GLN A 86 4.07 -6.38 -3.87
C GLN A 86 5.33 -7.04 -4.46
N PRO A 87 5.85 -8.09 -3.80
CA PRO A 87 6.91 -8.89 -4.40
C PRO A 87 6.38 -9.71 -5.58
N THR A 88 7.25 -10.08 -6.51
CA THR A 88 6.90 -10.95 -7.65
C THR A 88 6.44 -12.35 -7.21
N TYR A 89 6.97 -12.84 -6.08
CA TYR A 89 6.70 -14.17 -5.54
C TYR A 89 6.38 -14.09 -4.05
N ASN A 90 5.51 -14.99 -3.57
CA ASN A 90 5.16 -15.14 -2.16
C ASN A 90 4.68 -13.84 -1.48
N ALA A 91 3.91 -13.04 -2.23
CA ALA A 91 3.17 -11.91 -1.70
C ALA A 91 2.19 -12.39 -0.62
N CYS A 92 2.31 -11.88 0.60
CA CYS A 92 1.47 -12.29 1.73
C CYS A 92 0.39 -11.26 2.09
N ILE A 93 0.50 -10.04 1.56
CA ILE A 93 -0.47 -8.97 1.80
C ILE A 93 -1.47 -8.99 0.65
N ILE A 94 -2.71 -9.34 0.95
CA ILE A 94 -3.82 -9.25 0.01
C ILE A 94 -4.34 -7.80 0.01
N VAL A 95 -4.25 -7.16 -1.15
CA VAL A 95 -4.84 -5.84 -1.41
C VAL A 95 -6.07 -6.04 -2.31
N ASN A 96 -7.25 -5.76 -1.77
CA ASN A 96 -8.54 -5.95 -2.42
C ASN A 96 -9.40 -4.68 -2.28
N GLU A 97 -10.69 -4.75 -2.67
CA GLU A 97 -11.60 -3.60 -2.62
C GLU A 97 -11.73 -2.94 -1.24
N GLY A 98 -11.52 -3.71 -0.17
CA GLY A 98 -11.68 -3.24 1.20
C GLY A 98 -10.73 -2.11 1.58
N ILE A 99 -9.58 -1.96 0.91
CA ILE A 99 -8.68 -0.83 1.18
C ILE A 99 -9.31 0.51 0.76
N PHE A 100 -10.04 0.52 -0.36
CA PHE A 100 -10.73 1.72 -0.83
C PHE A 100 -11.90 2.07 0.09
N ASP A 101 -12.64 1.05 0.54
CA ASP A 101 -13.72 1.23 1.50
C ASP A 101 -13.21 1.78 2.83
N ALA A 102 -12.08 1.29 3.32
CA ALA A 102 -11.45 1.80 4.53
C ALA A 102 -11.16 3.32 4.43
N PHE A 103 -10.62 3.79 3.30
CA PHE A 103 -10.38 5.22 3.08
C PHE A 103 -11.67 6.04 2.97
N LEU A 104 -12.73 5.50 2.37
CA LEU A 104 -14.03 6.18 2.30
C LEU A 104 -14.69 6.30 3.69
N GLN A 105 -14.45 5.33 4.57
CA GLN A 105 -15.06 5.26 5.90
C GLN A 105 -14.33 6.06 6.99
N VAL A 106 -13.16 6.64 6.71
CA VAL A 106 -12.42 7.46 7.68
C VAL A 106 -13.30 8.61 8.18
N ASN A 107 -13.40 8.78 9.50
CA ASN A 107 -14.21 9.80 10.15
C ASN A 107 -13.78 11.22 9.74
N SER A 108 -14.75 12.10 9.42
CA SER A 108 -14.46 13.46 8.93
C SER A 108 -13.49 14.29 9.79
N PRO A 109 -13.51 14.23 11.14
CA PRO A 109 -12.58 15.03 11.96
C PRO A 109 -11.10 14.66 11.81
N ILE A 110 -10.83 13.40 11.46
CA ILE A 110 -9.47 12.85 11.31
C ILE A 110 -9.12 12.57 9.84
N ARG A 111 -10.06 12.80 8.92
CA ARG A 111 -9.91 12.55 7.49
C ARG A 111 -8.90 13.53 6.89
N ARG A 112 -7.85 12.99 6.27
CA ARG A 112 -6.80 13.74 5.58
C ARG A 112 -6.84 13.43 4.08
N ARG A 113 -6.24 14.31 3.28
CA ARG A 113 -6.02 14.02 1.86
C ARG A 113 -4.89 13.01 1.72
N PHE A 114 -5.22 11.79 1.33
CA PHE A 114 -4.25 10.71 1.24
C PHE A 114 -3.67 10.54 -0.17
N ARG A 115 -2.51 9.90 -0.24
CA ARG A 115 -1.94 9.30 -1.45
C ARG A 115 -1.93 7.79 -1.29
N LEU A 116 -2.37 7.07 -2.32
CA LEU A 116 -2.34 5.62 -2.35
C LEU A 116 -1.59 5.17 -3.61
N ARG A 117 -0.60 4.30 -3.47
CA ARG A 117 0.08 3.64 -4.58
C ARG A 117 0.05 2.14 -4.38
N ILE A 118 -0.38 1.42 -5.41
CA ILE A 118 -0.44 -0.04 -5.41
C ILE A 118 0.29 -0.54 -6.65
N THR A 119 1.32 -1.35 -6.43
CA THR A 119 2.23 -1.88 -7.45
C THR A 119 2.38 -3.40 -7.29
N GLY A 120 2.46 -4.12 -8.42
CA GLY A 120 2.54 -5.58 -8.47
C GLY A 120 1.17 -6.29 -8.43
N LYS A 121 1.16 -7.61 -8.36
CA LYS A 121 -0.07 -8.42 -8.48
C LYS A 121 -0.97 -8.26 -7.24
N THR A 122 -2.25 -7.93 -7.45
CA THR A 122 -3.26 -7.75 -6.38
C THR A 122 -4.63 -8.31 -6.79
N ASP A 123 -5.61 -8.25 -5.88
CA ASP A 123 -7.01 -8.65 -6.13
C ASP A 123 -7.87 -7.48 -6.66
N ILE A 124 -7.22 -6.38 -7.06
CA ILE A 124 -7.89 -5.21 -7.64
C ILE A 124 -8.07 -5.45 -9.13
N ASN A 125 -9.33 -5.42 -9.59
CA ASN A 125 -9.71 -5.50 -11.00
C ASN A 125 -10.48 -4.23 -11.44
N ALA A 126 -10.83 -4.13 -12.72
CA ALA A 126 -11.56 -2.98 -13.24
C ALA A 126 -12.94 -2.76 -12.56
N SER A 127 -13.62 -3.84 -12.16
CA SER A 127 -14.90 -3.76 -11.44
C SER A 127 -14.71 -3.14 -10.06
N THR A 128 -13.67 -3.53 -9.33
CA THR A 128 -13.28 -2.94 -8.03
C THR A 128 -13.09 -1.43 -8.15
N LEU A 129 -12.36 -0.95 -9.16
CA LEU A 129 -12.14 0.48 -9.38
C LEU A 129 -13.44 1.23 -9.74
N CYS A 130 -14.27 0.63 -10.60
CA CYS A 130 -15.58 1.19 -10.93
C CYS A 130 -16.50 1.27 -9.70
N ASN A 131 -16.46 0.27 -8.82
CA ASN A 131 -17.20 0.24 -7.57
C ASN A 131 -16.72 1.33 -6.61
N PHE A 132 -15.41 1.50 -6.44
CA PHE A 132 -14.84 2.59 -5.66
C PHE A 132 -15.33 3.95 -6.17
N ILE A 133 -15.20 4.22 -7.47
CA ILE A 133 -15.67 5.49 -8.07
C ILE A 133 -17.16 5.68 -7.83
N ARG A 134 -17.98 4.65 -7.99
CA ARG A 134 -19.42 4.72 -7.72
C ARG A 134 -19.72 5.04 -6.27
N LYS A 135 -19.03 4.39 -5.32
CA LYS A 135 -19.16 4.64 -3.88
C LYS A 135 -18.74 6.06 -3.54
N TRP A 136 -17.58 6.51 -4.05
CA TRP A 136 -17.09 7.88 -3.86
C TRP A 136 -18.06 8.93 -4.43
N ARG A 137 -18.57 8.76 -5.65
CA ARG A 137 -19.52 9.70 -6.29
C ARG A 137 -20.81 9.89 -5.50
N ASN A 138 -21.26 8.84 -4.82
CA ASN A 138 -22.48 8.81 -4.03
C ASN A 138 -22.23 8.96 -2.52
N HIS A 139 -20.99 9.24 -2.12
CA HIS A 139 -20.65 9.36 -0.72
C HIS A 139 -21.37 10.57 -0.10
N ARG A 140 -21.81 10.44 1.16
CA ARG A 140 -22.61 11.49 1.83
C ARG A 140 -21.79 12.76 2.05
N GLU A 141 -20.50 12.59 2.27
CA GLU A 141 -19.52 13.64 2.49
C GLU A 141 -18.43 13.60 1.42
N ILE A 142 -17.73 14.71 1.22
CA ILE A 142 -16.54 14.74 0.37
C ILE A 142 -15.42 13.94 1.04
N VAL A 143 -14.88 12.96 0.31
CA VAL A 143 -13.66 12.25 0.68
C VAL A 143 -12.54 12.71 -0.26
N PRO A 144 -11.75 13.74 0.13
CA PRO A 144 -10.71 14.27 -0.72
C PRO A 144 -9.45 13.39 -0.63
N PHE A 145 -8.75 13.24 -1.74
CA PHE A 145 -7.43 12.59 -1.80
C PHE A 145 -6.50 13.41 -2.69
N HIS A 146 -5.20 13.10 -2.71
CA HIS A 146 -4.27 13.71 -3.65
C HIS A 146 -4.21 12.88 -4.92
N SER A 147 -3.84 11.62 -4.78
CA SER A 147 -3.69 10.70 -5.89
C SER A 147 -3.88 9.25 -5.48
N ILE A 148 -4.46 8.45 -6.37
CA ILE A 148 -4.49 7.00 -6.28
C ILE A 148 -3.82 6.46 -7.55
N LEU A 149 -2.73 5.72 -7.39
CA LEU A 149 -1.94 5.13 -8.47
C LEU A 149 -2.10 3.61 -8.40
N ILE A 150 -2.62 3.01 -9.47
CA ILE A 150 -2.77 1.56 -9.61
C ILE A 150 -1.94 1.11 -10.79
N ASP A 151 -1.03 0.17 -10.56
CA ASP A 151 -0.17 -0.40 -11.59
C ASP A 151 -0.98 -1.05 -12.72
N GLU A 152 -0.58 -0.80 -13.97
CA GLU A 152 -1.20 -1.39 -15.16
C GLU A 152 -1.08 -2.92 -15.20
N ALA A 153 -0.13 -3.50 -14.44
CA ALA A 153 -0.06 -4.94 -14.22
C ALA A 153 -1.23 -5.48 -13.37
N CYS A 154 -1.91 -4.63 -12.56
CA CYS A 154 -3.14 -5.01 -11.86
C CYS A 154 -4.35 -4.93 -12.79
N VAL A 155 -4.51 -3.78 -13.43
CA VAL A 155 -5.67 -3.46 -14.26
C VAL A 155 -5.17 -2.68 -15.46
N SER A 156 -5.38 -3.20 -16.66
CA SER A 156 -4.96 -2.46 -17.85
C SER A 156 -5.85 -1.22 -18.06
N SER A 157 -5.26 -0.16 -18.60
CA SER A 157 -6.00 1.07 -18.91
C SER A 157 -7.16 0.85 -19.89
N SER A 158 -7.00 -0.07 -20.84
CA SER A 158 -8.05 -0.44 -21.79
C SER A 158 -9.22 -1.16 -21.10
N GLU A 159 -8.93 -2.12 -20.22
CA GLU A 159 -9.94 -2.84 -19.43
C GLU A 159 -10.72 -1.89 -18.53
N PHE A 160 -10.03 -0.99 -17.82
CA PHE A 160 -10.69 0.01 -16.99
C PHE A 160 -11.59 0.95 -17.80
N VAL A 161 -11.08 1.50 -18.91
CA VAL A 161 -11.87 2.36 -19.82
C VAL A 161 -13.05 1.60 -20.43
N HIS A 162 -12.94 0.30 -20.67
CA HIS A 162 -14.06 -0.52 -21.12
C HIS A 162 -15.10 -0.71 -20.02
N ALA A 163 -14.68 -1.09 -18.81
CA ALA A 163 -15.56 -1.31 -17.66
C ALA A 163 -16.37 -0.06 -17.28
N THR A 164 -15.82 1.14 -17.49
CA THR A 164 -16.55 2.40 -17.27
C THR A 164 -17.67 2.65 -18.29
N LYS A 165 -17.67 1.97 -19.44
CA LYS A 165 -18.64 2.15 -20.53
C LYS A 165 -19.80 1.16 -20.51
N CYS A 166 -19.62 -0.04 -19.94
CA CYS A 166 -20.66 -1.05 -19.77
C CYS A 166 -20.15 -2.15 -18.83
N PRO A 167 -20.95 -2.66 -17.86
CA PRO A 167 -22.06 -3.57 -18.18
C PRO A 167 -23.31 -3.38 -17.29
N GLY A 168 -24.42 -2.86 -17.86
CA GLY A 168 -25.76 -2.95 -17.26
C GLY A 168 -26.32 -1.75 -16.47
N CYS A 169 -25.77 -0.53 -16.57
CA CYS A 169 -26.33 0.61 -15.84
C CYS A 169 -26.32 1.92 -16.64
N SER A 170 -27.47 2.59 -16.70
CA SER A 170 -27.69 3.90 -17.32
C SER A 170 -27.07 5.09 -16.55
N ASN A 171 -26.34 4.86 -15.46
CA ASN A 171 -25.85 5.90 -14.53
C ASN A 171 -24.31 5.88 -14.25
N CYS A 172 -23.53 5.01 -14.91
CA CYS A 172 -22.07 4.96 -14.75
C CYS A 172 -21.27 5.89 -15.67
N GLY A 173 -21.92 6.89 -16.29
CA GLY A 173 -21.27 7.87 -17.17
C GLY A 173 -20.14 8.64 -16.50
N GLY A 174 -18.90 8.17 -16.67
CA GLY A 174 -17.75 9.05 -16.72
C GLY A 174 -17.84 9.83 -18.02
N GLU A 175 -17.65 11.14 -17.97
CA GLU A 175 -17.52 11.92 -19.20
C GLU A 175 -16.14 11.63 -19.81
N VAL A 176 -16.15 11.07 -21.02
CA VAL A 176 -14.94 10.92 -21.82
C VAL A 176 -14.66 12.27 -22.47
N LEU A 177 -13.76 13.06 -21.90
CA LEU A 177 -13.24 14.23 -22.58
C LEU A 177 -12.07 13.77 -23.47
N ARG A 178 -12.30 13.74 -24.78
CA ARG A 178 -11.21 13.61 -25.75
C ARG A 178 -10.55 14.97 -25.88
N HIS A 179 -9.35 15.15 -25.34
CA HIS A 179 -8.52 16.27 -25.77
C HIS A 179 -8.07 16.00 -27.22
N LYS A 180 -8.41 16.90 -28.15
CA LYS A 180 -7.76 16.96 -29.46
C LYS A 180 -6.33 17.47 -29.24
N SER A 181 -5.32 16.64 -29.39
CA SER A 181 -3.94 17.11 -29.53
C SER A 181 -3.60 17.28 -31.00
N ASN A 182 -3.18 18.49 -31.38
CA ASN A 182 -2.30 18.67 -32.53
C ASN A 182 -0.92 18.19 -32.09
N GLY A 183 -0.51 17.01 -32.52
CA GLY A 183 0.83 16.47 -32.22
C GLY A 183 0.81 14.96 -32.02
N THR A 184 1.82 14.31 -32.59
CA THR A 184 2.04 12.87 -32.82
C THR A 184 2.12 11.95 -31.60
N THR A 185 1.62 12.35 -30.44
CA THR A 185 1.63 11.53 -29.21
C THR A 185 0.25 10.89 -28.94
N TRP A 186 0.26 9.58 -28.75
CA TRP A 186 -0.92 8.73 -28.64
C TRP A 186 -1.91 9.14 -27.52
N ASN A 187 -3.14 9.47 -27.94
CA ASN A 187 -4.42 9.47 -27.21
C ASN A 187 -4.39 9.14 -25.69
N THR A 188 -4.09 10.12 -24.84
CA THR A 188 -4.42 10.05 -23.41
C THR A 188 -5.93 10.26 -23.23
N LYS A 189 -6.70 9.17 -23.10
CA LYS A 189 -8.13 9.27 -22.78
C LYS A 189 -8.26 9.75 -21.33
N GLN A 190 -8.62 11.02 -21.16
CA GLN A 190 -8.93 11.56 -19.83
C GLN A 190 -10.40 11.26 -19.51
N LEU A 191 -10.65 10.61 -18.38
CA LEU A 191 -12.01 10.40 -17.87
C LEU A 191 -12.24 11.31 -16.68
N ILE A 192 -13.44 11.89 -16.59
CA ILE A 192 -13.85 12.70 -15.44
C ILE A 192 -15.06 12.06 -14.77
N PHE A 193 -14.96 11.90 -13.45
CA PHE A 193 -16.03 11.36 -12.59
C PHE A 193 -16.47 12.42 -11.60
N ARG A 194 -17.62 13.05 -11.84
CA ARG A 194 -18.16 14.08 -10.95
C ARG A 194 -18.89 13.48 -9.75
N HIS A 195 -18.69 14.09 -8.59
CA HIS A 195 -19.48 13.80 -7.39
C HIS A 195 -20.93 14.23 -7.61
N ARG A 196 -21.90 13.47 -7.07
CA ARG A 196 -23.33 13.71 -7.33
C ARG A 196 -23.86 14.99 -6.68
N LYS A 197 -23.40 15.29 -5.47
CA LYS A 197 -23.89 16.41 -4.64
C LYS A 197 -22.99 17.64 -4.62
N TYR A 198 -21.70 17.47 -4.90
CA TYR A 198 -20.68 18.48 -4.66
C TYR A 198 -19.99 18.81 -5.98
N ASN A 199 -19.59 20.06 -6.18
CA ASN A 199 -18.85 20.49 -7.38
C ASN A 199 -17.37 20.08 -7.27
N VAL A 200 -17.11 18.78 -7.21
CA VAL A 200 -15.77 18.16 -7.12
C VAL A 200 -15.76 16.93 -8.01
N TRP A 201 -14.59 16.53 -8.49
CA TRP A 201 -14.48 15.40 -9.41
C TRP A 201 -13.16 14.65 -9.29
N ILE A 202 -13.13 13.44 -9.82
CA ILE A 202 -11.92 12.66 -10.02
C ILE A 202 -11.54 12.75 -11.49
N ASN A 203 -10.30 13.15 -11.78
CA ASN A 203 -9.69 13.00 -13.09
C ASN A 203 -8.95 11.67 -13.13
N TYR A 204 -9.10 10.95 -14.24
CA TYR A 204 -8.32 9.76 -14.55
C TYR A 204 -7.42 10.04 -15.75
N LYS A 205 -6.17 9.59 -15.67
CA LYS A 205 -5.24 9.45 -16.79
C LYS A 205 -4.44 8.15 -16.67
N SER A 206 -3.98 7.64 -17.79
CA SER A 206 -2.98 6.56 -17.87
C SER A 206 -1.63 7.20 -18.18
N GLU A 207 -0.62 6.93 -17.37
CA GLU A 207 0.74 7.45 -17.56
C GLU A 207 1.75 6.56 -16.83
N SER A 208 2.91 6.36 -17.46
CA SER A 208 4.07 5.66 -16.86
C SER A 208 3.76 4.27 -16.26
N GLY A 209 2.85 3.51 -16.88
CA GLY A 209 2.45 2.18 -16.38
C GLY A 209 1.50 2.21 -15.18
N TYR A 210 0.83 3.35 -14.92
CA TYR A 210 -0.17 3.48 -13.87
C TYR A 210 -1.48 4.07 -14.38
N LEU A 211 -2.58 3.59 -13.80
CA LEU A 211 -3.86 4.25 -13.76
C LEU A 211 -3.81 5.29 -12.63
N ILE A 212 -3.87 6.56 -12.99
CA ILE A 212 -3.71 7.69 -12.07
C ILE A 212 -5.06 8.38 -11.89
N PHE A 213 -5.57 8.36 -10.66
CA PHE A 213 -6.76 9.10 -10.25
C PHE A 213 -6.36 10.29 -9.40
N THR A 214 -6.83 11.49 -9.74
CA THR A 214 -6.60 12.71 -8.95
C THR A 214 -7.92 13.38 -8.62
N TYR A 215 -8.09 13.73 -7.35
CA TYR A 215 -9.24 14.51 -6.91
C TYR A 215 -9.02 15.99 -7.23
N TYR A 216 -10.11 16.65 -7.61
CA TYR A 216 -10.11 18.07 -7.94
C TYR A 216 -11.27 18.78 -7.25
N ASN A 217 -10.96 19.93 -6.67
CA ASN A 217 -11.93 20.88 -6.13
C ASN A 217 -11.66 22.27 -6.71
N PRO A 218 -12.60 22.89 -7.43
CA PRO A 218 -12.42 24.22 -8.03
C PRO A 218 -12.24 25.33 -6.99
N LYS A 219 -12.60 25.08 -5.73
CA LYS A 219 -12.38 26.03 -4.62
C LYS A 219 -10.98 25.96 -4.02
N ASP A 220 -10.20 24.94 -4.37
CA ASP A 220 -8.80 24.88 -3.95
C ASP A 220 -8.02 25.87 -4.83
N SER A 221 -7.72 27.04 -4.28
CA SER A 221 -6.99 28.13 -4.97
C SER A 221 -5.57 27.75 -5.41
N ASN A 222 -5.04 26.61 -4.96
CA ASN A 222 -3.74 26.09 -5.35
C ASN A 222 -3.87 25.12 -6.53
N HIS A 223 -4.16 25.66 -7.69
CA HIS A 223 -3.99 24.95 -8.94
C HIS A 223 -2.52 24.54 -9.11
N PHE A 224 -2.26 23.22 -9.15
CA PHE A 224 -1.05 22.61 -9.72
C PHE A 224 0.29 23.28 -9.36
N THR A 225 0.53 23.51 -8.08
CA THR A 225 1.90 23.53 -7.54
C THR A 225 1.89 22.78 -6.23
N VAL A 226 2.05 21.46 -6.29
CA VAL A 226 2.68 20.76 -5.18
C VAL A 226 4.12 21.26 -5.16
N LYS A 227 4.35 22.43 -4.54
CA LYS A 227 5.65 22.67 -3.95
C LYS A 227 5.76 21.58 -2.89
N THR A 228 6.61 20.60 -3.18
CA THR A 228 7.12 19.60 -2.27
C THR A 228 7.91 20.31 -1.17
N VAL A 229 7.25 21.16 -0.38
CA VAL A 229 7.74 21.43 0.96
C VAL A 229 7.22 20.24 1.75
N GLU A 230 7.93 19.13 1.62
CA GLU A 230 7.79 18.08 2.61
C GLU A 230 8.08 18.75 3.95
N PRO A 231 7.16 18.71 4.94
CA PRO A 231 7.61 18.94 6.30
C PRO A 231 8.78 17.99 6.54
N GLU A 232 9.85 18.44 7.20
CA GLU A 232 11.01 17.60 7.54
C GLU A 232 10.50 16.32 8.23
N SER A 233 10.26 15.28 7.44
CA SER A 233 9.75 14.01 7.91
C SER A 233 10.96 13.13 8.06
N THR A 234 11.29 12.77 9.30
CA THR A 234 12.32 11.77 9.53
C THR A 234 11.83 10.45 8.91
N VAL A 235 12.50 10.03 7.84
CA VAL A 235 12.19 8.77 7.15
C VAL A 235 12.92 7.65 7.86
N VAL A 236 12.17 6.70 8.40
CA VAL A 236 12.71 5.49 9.03
C VAL A 236 12.54 4.33 8.06
N SER A 237 13.65 3.80 7.57
CA SER A 237 13.65 2.70 6.59
C SER A 237 14.28 1.45 7.18
N PHE A 238 13.59 0.32 7.02
CA PHE A 238 14.05 -0.99 7.42
C PHE A 238 14.34 -1.83 6.17
N TYR A 239 15.60 -2.25 6.00
CA TYR A 239 16.08 -3.01 4.84
C TYR A 239 16.57 -4.40 5.22
N SER A 240 16.20 -5.40 4.43
CA SER A 240 16.78 -6.75 4.47
C SER A 240 17.95 -6.86 3.51
N SER A 241 19.06 -7.45 3.95
CA SER A 241 20.03 -8.04 3.03
C SER A 241 19.39 -9.23 2.30
N ALA A 242 19.57 -9.27 0.98
CA ALA A 242 19.28 -10.47 0.20
C ALA A 242 20.49 -11.43 0.31
N PRO A 243 20.30 -12.73 0.53
CA PRO A 243 21.31 -13.67 0.11
C PRO A 243 21.44 -13.56 -1.41
N ILE A 244 22.67 -13.43 -1.90
CA ILE A 244 23.00 -13.53 -3.32
C ILE A 244 22.80 -15.00 -3.72
N SER A 245 21.55 -15.41 -3.91
CA SER A 245 21.16 -16.69 -4.54
C SER A 245 19.69 -16.60 -4.89
N LEU A 246 19.42 -16.25 -6.15
CA LEU A 246 18.10 -16.31 -6.77
C LEU A 246 17.84 -17.77 -7.16
N GLU A 247 17.77 -18.68 -6.18
CA GLU A 247 17.26 -20.03 -6.44
C GLU A 247 15.74 -19.98 -6.40
N LYS A 248 15.14 -20.26 -7.56
CA LYS A 248 13.73 -20.65 -7.67
C LYS A 248 13.45 -21.74 -6.62
N PRO A 249 12.33 -21.69 -5.87
CA PRO A 249 11.85 -22.90 -5.23
C PRO A 249 11.48 -23.89 -6.35
N GLU A 250 12.15 -25.04 -6.39
CA GLU A 250 11.74 -26.15 -7.25
C GLU A 250 10.30 -26.57 -6.88
N GLU A 251 9.45 -26.74 -7.90
CA GLU A 251 8.16 -27.40 -7.78
C GLU A 251 8.38 -28.90 -7.52
N SER A 252 8.48 -29.29 -6.24
CA SER A 252 8.27 -30.65 -5.69
C SER A 252 8.70 -30.56 -4.21
N ASP A 253 7.91 -30.83 -3.18
CA ASP A 253 7.10 -32.01 -2.94
C ASP A 253 5.89 -31.67 -2.05
N ILE A 254 4.70 -31.92 -2.58
CA ILE A 254 3.55 -32.29 -1.74
C ILE A 254 3.76 -33.78 -1.44
N ALA A 255 4.43 -34.10 -0.33
CA ALA A 255 4.29 -35.39 0.35
C ALA A 255 4.94 -35.35 1.74
N ASP A 256 4.17 -35.76 2.73
CA ASP A 256 4.55 -36.29 4.04
C ASP A 256 6.06 -36.40 4.36
N ARG A 257 6.47 -35.76 5.47
CA ARG A 257 7.05 -36.47 6.63
C ARG A 257 7.53 -35.52 7.74
N THR A 258 6.93 -35.75 8.91
CA THR A 258 7.58 -36.09 10.18
C THR A 258 8.88 -35.36 10.57
N TRP A 259 8.83 -34.75 11.76
CA TRP A 259 9.94 -34.17 12.48
C TRP A 259 11.14 -35.13 12.60
N SER A 260 12.34 -34.67 12.22
CA SER A 260 13.60 -35.20 12.76
C SER A 260 14.70 -34.14 12.78
N LEU A 261 15.22 -33.98 14.00
CA LEU A 261 16.41 -33.31 14.51
C LEU A 261 17.62 -33.10 13.57
N PHE A 262 18.24 -31.92 13.75
CA PHE A 262 19.66 -31.55 13.57
C PHE A 262 20.44 -32.11 12.37
N LYS A 263 20.73 -31.22 11.42
CA LYS A 263 22.07 -31.11 10.81
C LYS A 263 22.42 -29.63 10.64
N LYS A 264 23.53 -29.21 11.26
CA LYS A 264 24.21 -27.93 11.01
C LYS A 264 25.01 -28.04 9.70
N PRO A 265 24.97 -27.06 8.79
CA PRO A 265 26.09 -26.76 7.93
C PRO A 265 26.89 -25.59 8.49
N ALA A 266 28.20 -25.65 8.23
CA ALA A 266 29.22 -24.74 8.72
C ALA A 266 29.27 -23.43 7.93
N THR A 267 29.63 -22.36 8.65
CA THR A 267 30.26 -21.11 8.16
C THR A 267 29.67 -20.49 6.89
N ALA A 268 28.47 -19.93 7.01
CA ALA A 268 28.11 -18.74 6.25
C ALA A 268 28.43 -17.52 7.12
N VAL A 269 29.08 -16.50 6.57
CA VAL A 269 29.25 -15.20 7.23
C VAL A 269 27.85 -14.67 7.52
N ASP A 270 27.46 -14.60 8.80
CA ASP A 270 26.13 -14.21 9.25
C ASP A 270 25.86 -12.74 8.86
N GLU A 271 25.29 -12.51 7.68
CA GLU A 271 24.68 -11.23 7.34
C GLU A 271 23.43 -11.02 8.20
N LEU A 272 23.51 -10.07 9.13
CA LEU A 272 22.41 -9.72 10.03
C LEU A 272 21.14 -9.35 9.23
N THR A 273 20.04 -10.04 9.52
CA THR A 273 18.69 -9.79 8.98
C THR A 273 18.15 -8.40 9.36
N VAL A 274 17.06 -7.92 8.72
CA VAL A 274 16.40 -6.64 9.08
C VAL A 274 16.16 -6.53 10.58
N LEU A 275 15.56 -7.57 11.15
CA LEU A 275 15.21 -7.60 12.56
C LEU A 275 16.48 -7.62 13.41
N GLN A 276 17.50 -8.39 13.03
CA GLN A 276 18.79 -8.36 13.72
C GLN A 276 19.52 -7.01 13.59
N ARG A 277 19.37 -6.28 12.49
CA ARG A 277 19.89 -4.92 12.30
C ARG A 277 19.12 -3.90 13.13
N ILE A 278 17.79 -4.00 13.17
CA ILE A 278 16.93 -3.25 14.09
C ILE A 278 17.38 -3.52 15.53
N PHE A 279 17.63 -4.78 15.88
CA PHE A 279 18.09 -5.18 17.20
C PHE A 279 19.54 -4.75 17.49
N ALA A 280 20.39 -4.64 16.47
CA ALA A 280 21.76 -4.12 16.59
C ALA A 280 21.76 -2.59 16.79
N LEU A 281 20.92 -1.86 16.06
CA LEU A 281 20.70 -0.41 16.23
C LEU A 281 20.19 -0.06 17.63
N ILE A 282 19.29 -0.88 18.19
CA ILE A 282 18.79 -0.74 19.57
C ILE A 282 19.91 -1.02 20.59
N ARG A 283 20.83 -1.95 20.31
CA ARG A 283 21.98 -2.24 21.19
C ARG A 283 23.09 -1.20 21.14
N SER A 284 23.26 -0.49 20.03
CA SER A 284 24.27 0.56 19.89
C SER A 284 23.84 1.94 20.40
N SER A 285 22.58 2.08 20.82
CA SER A 285 21.97 3.32 21.33
C SER A 285 21.62 3.27 22.82
N ALA A 286 22.04 2.21 23.52
CA ALA A 286 22.04 2.05 24.98
C ALA A 286 23.47 2.18 25.50
#